data_AF-A0AAW7K9B4-F1
#
_entry.id   AF-A0AAW7K9B4-F1
#
_cell.length_a   1.000
_cell.length_b   1.000
_cell.length_c   1.000
_cell.angle_alpha   90.00
_cell.angle_beta   90.00
_cell.angle_gamma   90.00
#
_symmetry.space_group_name_H-M   'P 1'
#
loop_
_entity.id
_entity.type
_entity.pdbx_description
1 polymer ?
#
loop_
_entity_poly.entity_id
_entity_poly.type
_entity_poly.pdbx_seq_one_letter_code
_entity_poly.pdbx_strand_id
1 'polypeptide(L)' 'MATSIRLDDDFVSDVKVHADAASRSVPKQIEHWAKIGRIAEDNPDLPYSFILESLLAQSEVDNHKVTRYVRRTARK' A
#
# COMPACT_ATOMS: atom_id res chain seq x y z
N MET A 1 -1.62 14.40 -15.86
CA MET A 1 -1.06 14.13 -17.21
C MET A 1 -0.74 12.65 -17.26
N ALA A 2 -1.16 11.94 -18.32
CA ALA A 2 -0.86 10.52 -18.47
C ALA A 2 0.39 10.37 -19.37
N THR A 3 1.40 9.65 -18.90
CA THR A 3 2.59 9.30 -19.68
C THR A 3 2.41 7.89 -20.20
N SER A 4 2.51 7.68 -21.51
CA SER A 4 2.45 6.35 -22.11
C SER A 4 3.77 5.62 -21.87
N ILE A 5 3.72 4.42 -21.29
CA ILE A 5 4.88 3.57 -21.00
C ILE A 5 4.61 2.20 -21.61
N ARG A 6 5.60 1.64 -22.30
CA ARG A 6 5.55 0.26 -22.80
C ARG A 6 5.99 -0.69 -21.69
N LEU A 7 5.19 -1.74 -21.49
CA LEU A 7 5.43 -2.82 -20.54
C LEU A 7 5.28 -4.15 -21.28
N ASP A 8 5.95 -5.19 -20.81
CA ASP A 8 5.82 -6.54 -21.37
C ASP A 8 4.40 -7.06 -21.21
N ASP A 9 3.86 -7.70 -22.26
CA ASP A 9 2.47 -8.18 -22.28
C ASP A 9 2.19 -9.23 -21.18
N ASP A 10 3.17 -10.11 -20.93
CA ASP A 10 3.09 -11.12 -19.87
C ASP A 10 2.98 -10.47 -18.49
N PHE A 11 3.78 -9.43 -18.23
CA PHE A 11 3.72 -8.67 -16.98
C PHE A 11 2.35 -7.99 -16.82
N VAL A 12 1.83 -7.38 -17.89
CA VAL A 12 0.49 -6.74 -17.85
C VAL A 12 -0.61 -7.77 -17.60
N SER A 13 -0.49 -8.97 -18.16
CA SER A 13 -1.42 -10.07 -17.93
C SER A 13 -1.43 -10.48 -16.45
N ASP A 14 -0.26 -10.65 -15.83
CA ASP A 14 -0.14 -11.00 -14.41
C ASP A 14 -0.72 -9.90 -13.50
N VAL A 15 -0.37 -8.65 -13.76
CA VAL A 15 -0.91 -7.49 -13.03
C VAL A 15 -2.44 -7.49 -13.09
N LYS A 16 -3.04 -7.83 -14.24
CA LYS A 16 -4.49 -7.82 -14.41
C LYS A 16 -5.17 -8.81 -13.47
N VAL A 17 -4.64 -10.03 -13.32
CA VAL A 17 -5.17 -11.03 -12.38
C VAL A 17 -5.15 -10.51 -10.94
N HIS A 18 -4.03 -9.91 -10.53
CA HIS A 18 -3.89 -9.34 -9.18
C HIS A 18 -4.77 -8.10 -8.96
N ALA A 19 -4.92 -7.26 -9.98
CA ALA A 19 -5.75 -6.07 -9.94
C ALA A 19 -7.23 -6.46 -9.77
N ASP A 20 -7.71 -7.44 -10.53
CA ASP A 20 -9.08 -7.95 -10.45
C ASP A 20 -9.36 -8.53 -9.04
N ALA A 21 -8.45 -9.35 -8.51
CA ALA A 21 -8.58 -9.92 -7.17
C ALA A 21 -8.58 -8.85 -6.06
N ALA A 22 -7.84 -7.75 -6.25
CA ALA A 22 -7.73 -6.67 -5.28
C ALA A 22 -8.78 -5.56 -5.47
N SER A 23 -9.72 -5.71 -6.41
CA SER A 23 -10.68 -4.66 -6.81
C SER A 23 -9.99 -3.34 -7.20
N ARG A 24 -8.90 -3.40 -7.96
CA ARG A 24 -8.15 -2.24 -8.47
C ARG A 24 -8.10 -2.22 -9.99
N SER A 25 -7.89 -1.05 -10.59
CA SER A 25 -7.52 -0.98 -12.00
C SER A 25 -6.06 -1.41 -12.20
N VAL A 26 -5.70 -1.88 -13.40
CA VAL A 26 -4.31 -2.26 -13.75
C VAL A 26 -3.30 -1.17 -13.40
N PRO A 27 -3.48 0.12 -13.79
CA PRO A 27 -2.55 1.18 -13.38
C PRO A 27 -2.45 1.35 -11.86
N LYS A 28 -3.58 1.24 -11.14
CA LYS A 28 -3.60 1.37 -9.67
C LYS A 28 -2.88 0.22 -8.98
N GLN A 29 -2.95 -0.98 -9.54
CA GLN A 29 -2.21 -2.12 -9.02
C GLN A 29 -0.70 -1.95 -9.22
N ILE A 30 -0.27 -1.42 -10.37
CA ILE A 30 1.15 -1.09 -10.62
C ILE A 30 1.63 0.00 -9.67
N GLU A 31 0.86 1.09 -9.51
CA GLU A 31 1.17 2.15 -8.54
C GLU A 31 1.30 1.61 -7.11
N HIS A 32 0.43 0.67 -6.72
CA HIS A 32 0.48 0.03 -5.41
C HIS A 32 1.78 -0.75 -5.21
N TRP A 33 2.15 -1.61 -6.17
CA TRP A 33 3.41 -2.36 -6.12
C TRP A 33 4.63 -1.45 -6.13
N ALA A 34 4.65 -0.42 -6.98
CA ALA A 34 5.75 0.55 -7.03
C ALA A 34 5.92 1.30 -5.71
N LYS A 35 4.80 1.70 -5.06
CA LYS A 35 4.83 2.35 -3.75
C LYS A 35 5.41 1.44 -2.68
N ILE A 36 5.00 0.17 -2.65
CA ILE A 36 5.54 -0.83 -1.70
C ILE A 36 7.01 -1.09 -1.98
N GLY A 37 7.39 -1.30 -3.24
CA GLY A 37 8.77 -1.57 -3.66
C GLY A 37 9.73 -0.49 -3.17
N ARG A 38 9.37 0.79 -3.38
CA ARG A 38 10.17 1.91 -2.86
C ARG A 38 10.33 1.89 -1.33
N ILE A 39 9.24 1.62 -0.60
CA ILE A 39 9.30 1.55 0.88
C ILE A 39 10.19 0.39 1.33
N ALA A 40 10.11 -0.76 0.64
CA ALA A 40 10.93 -1.92 0.93
C ALA A 40 12.42 -1.70 0.58
N GLU A 41 12.73 -0.95 -0.49
CA GLU A 41 14.09 -0.55 -0.81
C GLU A 41 14.68 0.39 0.25
N ASP A 42 13.89 1.38 0.70
CA ASP A 42 14.31 2.33 1.73
C ASP A 42 14.42 1.66 3.13
N ASN A 43 13.66 0.59 3.37
CA ASN A 43 13.55 -0.10 4.67
C ASN A 43 13.61 -1.63 4.50
N PRO A 44 14.79 -2.19 4.16
CA PRO A 44 14.93 -3.60 3.77
C PRO A 44 14.69 -4.60 4.91
N ASP A 45 14.73 -4.15 6.16
CA ASP A 45 14.47 -4.93 7.36
C ASP A 45 12.97 -5.02 7.71
N LEU A 46 12.12 -4.21 7.07
CA LEU A 46 10.68 -4.19 7.35
C LEU A 46 9.94 -5.24 6.52
N PRO A 47 9.17 -6.16 7.14
CA PRO A 47 8.35 -7.11 6.42
C PRO A 47 7.24 -6.43 5.63
N TYR A 48 6.80 -7.07 4.54
CA TYR A 48 5.68 -6.60 3.71
C TYR A 48 4.40 -6.33 4.53
N SER A 49 4.07 -7.21 5.48
CA SER A 49 2.89 -7.05 6.33
C SER A 49 2.95 -5.75 7.14
N PHE A 50 4.12 -5.42 7.69
CA PHE A 50 4.33 -4.19 8.46
C PHE A 50 4.14 -2.95 7.58
N ILE A 51 4.68 -2.96 6.35
CA ILE A 51 4.51 -1.87 5.38
C ILE A 51 3.01 -1.69 5.07
N LEU A 52 2.30 -2.77 4.80
CA LEU A 52 0.88 -2.72 4.45
C LEU A 52 0.01 -2.21 5.62
N GLU A 53 0.22 -2.71 6.83
CA GLU A 53 -0.47 -2.24 8.03
C GLU A 53 -0.18 -0.78 8.32
N SER A 54 1.07 -0.32 8.14
CA SER A 54 1.44 1.08 8.33
C SER A 54 0.73 2.01 7.32
N LEU A 55 0.63 1.58 6.05
CA LEU A 55 -0.10 2.32 5.03
C LEU A 55 -1.61 2.36 5.32
N LEU A 56 -2.16 1.27 5.84
CA LEU A 56 -3.56 1.22 6.27
C LEU A 56 -3.79 2.16 7.46
N ALA A 57 -2.94 2.12 8.49
CA ALA A 57 -3.03 2.99 9.65
C ALA A 57 -2.95 4.48 9.26
N GLN A 58 -2.06 4.84 8.32
CA GLN A 58 -2.01 6.20 7.79
C GLN A 58 -3.34 6.58 7.10
N SER A 59 -3.92 5.68 6.32
CA SER A 59 -5.21 5.91 5.68
C SER A 59 -6.34 6.06 6.71
N GLU A 60 -6.34 5.29 7.79
CA GLU A 60 -7.31 5.42 8.88
C GLU A 60 -7.21 6.79 9.55
N VAL A 61 -6.00 7.30 9.78
CA VAL A 61 -5.77 8.66 10.30
C VAL A 61 -6.36 9.70 9.35
N ASP A 62 -6.04 9.62 8.05
CA ASP A 62 -6.50 10.60 7.05
C ASP A 62 -8.04 10.58 6.91
N ASN A 63 -8.65 9.40 7.04
CA ASN A 63 -10.11 9.22 7.00
C ASN A 63 -10.80 9.41 8.35
N HIS A 64 -10.10 9.93 9.36
CA HIS A 64 -10.64 10.19 10.70
C HIS A 64 -11.23 8.95 11.38
N LYS A 65 -10.76 7.75 11.03
CA LYS A 65 -11.14 6.46 11.61
C LYS A 65 -10.25 6.08 12.80
N VAL A 66 -9.85 7.07 13.60
CA VAL A 66 -8.97 6.88 14.75
C VAL A 66 -9.63 7.38 16.02
N THR A 67 -9.23 6.81 17.15
CA THR A 67 -9.70 7.25 18.47
C THR A 67 -8.55 7.81 19.29
N ARG A 68 -8.84 8.78 20.15
CA ARG A 68 -7.84 9.32 21.06
C ARG A 68 -7.35 8.20 21.97
N TYR A 69 -6.03 7.99 21.98
CA TYR A 69 -5.42 7.06 22.92
C TYR A 69 -5.70 7.51 24.36
N VAL A 70 -6.26 6.61 25.16
CA VAL A 70 -6.47 6.81 26.60
C VAL A 70 -5.67 5.72 27.32
N ARG A 71 -4.73 6.15 28.17
CA ARG A 71 -3.92 5.24 28.97
C ARG A 71 -4.82 4.43 29.89
N ARG A 72 -4.68 3.10 29.89
CA ARG A 72 -5.47 2.20 30.73
C ARG A 72 -5.13 2.32 32.22
N THR A 73 -3.92 2.73 32.55
CA THR A 73 -3.44 2.82 33.95
C THR A 73 -3.43 4.27 34.42
N ALA A 74 -3.79 4.50 35.69
CA ALA A 74 -3.64 5.80 36.34
C ALA A 74 -2.16 6.19 36.45
N ARG A 75 -1.86 7.49 36.26
CA ARG A 75 -0.51 8.03 36.52
C ARG A 75 -0.30 7.94 38.04
N LYS A 76 0.77 7.27 38.49
CA LYS A 76 1.22 7.38 39.88
C LYS A 76 1.87 8.74 40.10
#